data_AF-A0A952QT43-F1
#
_entry.id   AF-A0A952QT43-F1
#
_cell.length_a   1.000
_cell.length_b   1.000
_cell.length_c   1.000
_cell.angle_alpha   90.00
_cell.angle_beta   90.00
_cell.angle_gamma   90.00
#
_symmetry.space_group_name_H-M   'P 1'
#
loop_
_entity.id
_entity.type
_entity.pdbx_description
1 polymer ?
#
loop_
_entity_poly.entity_id
_entity_poly.type
_entity_poly.pdbx_seq_one_letter_code
_entity_poly.pdbx_strand_id
1 'polypeptide(L)'
;MIRLARKPDGMFSDLLDSAITQIVNDYLTSANARDQEDWLCASMPRAARFFTAPQAREQLLAMQKIYHDERLYEVTKYHWLLLYECLETFAQGFNEQPVGWLAQKYGIEKIDFHRLVELFFWDTSFLMDHLAKMSRQETRTMLIWPESVGLAAGFKTHPDELAFILCDEAIKEEFAVPKDLPAWSIGSKSYPLPHP
;
A
#
# COMPACT_ATOMS: atom_id res chain seq x y z
N MET A 1 8.60 -7.44 -8.19
CA MET A 1 7.49 -7.92 -7.35
C MET A 1 7.68 -7.45 -5.92
N ILE A 2 6.63 -6.91 -5.28
CA ILE A 2 6.65 -6.62 -3.84
C ILE A 2 6.25 -7.90 -3.08
N ARG A 3 6.94 -8.18 -1.97
CA ARG A 3 6.65 -9.33 -1.09
C ARG A 3 5.34 -9.11 -0.31
N LEU A 4 4.23 -9.59 -0.86
CA LEU A 4 2.92 -9.64 -0.20
C LEU A 4 2.76 -10.89 0.67
N ALA A 5 1.73 -10.95 1.53
CA ALA A 5 1.41 -12.11 2.38
C ALA A 5 1.22 -13.40 1.58
N ARG A 6 0.72 -13.25 0.36
CA ARG A 6 0.56 -14.30 -0.62
C ARG A 6 0.86 -13.77 -2.00
N LYS A 7 1.14 -14.67 -2.94
CA LYS A 7 1.33 -14.28 -4.33
C LYS A 7 0.06 -13.63 -4.90
N PRO A 8 0.15 -12.41 -5.47
CA PRO A 8 -1.00 -11.73 -6.06
C PRO A 8 -1.49 -12.45 -7.31
N ASP A 9 -2.81 -12.42 -7.53
CA ASP A 9 -3.39 -12.83 -8.79
C ASP A 9 -3.38 -11.68 -9.82
N GLY A 10 -3.79 -11.97 -11.05
CA GLY A 10 -3.86 -10.96 -12.10
C GLY A 10 -4.82 -9.82 -11.76
N MET A 11 -5.87 -10.12 -10.99
CA MET A 11 -6.82 -9.12 -10.55
C MET A 11 -6.23 -8.16 -9.50
N PHE A 12 -5.50 -8.67 -8.50
CA PHE A 12 -4.77 -7.82 -7.56
C PHE A 12 -3.79 -6.90 -8.29
N SER A 13 -3.06 -7.47 -9.25
CA SER A 13 -2.03 -6.74 -10.00
C SER A 13 -2.64 -5.57 -10.76
N ASP A 14 -3.72 -5.82 -11.51
CA ASP A 14 -4.43 -4.75 -12.22
C ASP A 14 -5.08 -3.74 -11.27
N LEU A 15 -5.58 -4.19 -10.11
CA LEU A 15 -6.18 -3.33 -9.10
C LEU A 15 -5.14 -2.38 -8.51
N LEU A 16 -3.98 -2.91 -8.14
CA LEU A 16 -2.86 -2.13 -7.63
C LEU A 16 -2.40 -1.08 -8.65
N ASP A 17 -2.21 -1.48 -9.91
CA ASP A 17 -1.83 -0.56 -10.98
C ASP A 17 -2.88 0.53 -11.19
N SER A 18 -4.16 0.16 -11.19
CA SER A 18 -5.27 1.11 -11.35
C SER A 18 -5.30 2.10 -10.19
N ALA A 19 -5.14 1.62 -8.95
CA ALA A 19 -5.12 2.45 -7.75
C ALA A 19 -3.98 3.48 -7.78
N ILE A 20 -2.75 3.02 -8.03
CA ILE A 20 -1.58 3.90 -8.10
C ILE A 20 -1.74 4.92 -9.24
N THR A 21 -2.13 4.44 -10.43
CA THR A 21 -2.28 5.29 -11.62
C THR A 21 -3.34 6.38 -11.41
N GLN A 22 -4.50 6.00 -10.86
CA GLN A 22 -5.57 6.95 -10.59
C GLN A 22 -5.13 7.99 -9.55
N ILE A 23 -4.56 7.56 -8.42
CA ILE A 23 -4.15 8.49 -7.37
C ILE A 23 -3.07 9.45 -7.85
N VAL A 24 -2.07 8.93 -8.57
CA VAL A 24 -0.99 9.77 -9.09
C VAL A 24 -1.50 10.77 -10.12
N ASN A 25 -2.27 10.32 -11.11
CA ASN A 25 -2.68 11.17 -12.23
C ASN A 25 -3.83 12.14 -11.89
N ASP A 26 -4.79 11.70 -11.09
CA ASP A 26 -5.99 12.50 -10.84
C ASP A 26 -5.75 13.51 -9.72
N TYR A 27 -4.85 13.22 -8.78
CA TYR A 27 -4.71 14.02 -7.56
C TYR A 27 -3.29 14.52 -7.32
N LEU A 28 -2.27 13.69 -7.51
CA LEU A 28 -0.87 14.08 -7.23
C LEU A 28 -0.15 14.74 -8.42
N THR A 29 -0.86 15.02 -9.52
CA THR A 29 -0.36 15.82 -10.66
C THR A 29 -1.12 17.11 -10.91
N SER A 30 -1.90 17.60 -9.93
CA SER A 30 -2.53 18.93 -10.01
C SER A 30 -1.48 20.02 -10.30
N ALA A 31 -1.86 21.06 -11.07
CA ALA A 31 -0.96 22.18 -11.38
C ALA A 31 -0.55 22.98 -10.13
N ASN A 32 -1.34 22.91 -9.06
CA ASN A 32 -1.10 23.62 -7.81
C ASN A 32 -0.62 22.65 -6.73
N ALA A 33 0.61 22.86 -6.25
CA ALA A 33 1.22 22.02 -5.21
C ALA A 33 0.42 22.02 -3.90
N ARG A 34 -0.25 23.13 -3.56
CA ARG A 34 -1.08 23.20 -2.36
C ARG A 34 -2.28 22.25 -2.44
N ASP A 35 -2.92 22.17 -3.60
CA ASP A 35 -4.09 21.30 -3.79
C ASP A 35 -3.68 19.82 -3.67
N GLN A 36 -2.45 19.47 -4.08
CA GLN A 36 -1.91 18.12 -3.90
C GLN A 36 -1.71 17.78 -2.41
N GLU A 37 -1.16 18.71 -1.62
CA GLU A 37 -0.97 18.51 -0.18
C GLU A 37 -2.31 18.45 0.57
N ASP A 38 -3.24 19.36 0.22
CA ASP A 38 -4.57 19.41 0.82
C ASP A 38 -5.35 18.11 0.52
N TRP A 39 -5.24 17.60 -0.71
CA TRP A 39 -5.82 16.30 -1.08
C TRP A 39 -5.17 15.15 -0.31
N LEU A 40 -3.84 15.08 -0.24
CA LEU A 40 -3.13 14.04 0.50
C LEU A 40 -3.58 14.02 1.97
N CYS A 41 -3.68 15.20 2.61
CA CYS A 41 -4.13 15.33 3.99
C CYS A 41 -5.59 14.88 4.19
N ALA A 42 -6.46 15.11 3.20
CA ALA A 42 -7.87 14.75 3.28
C ALA A 42 -8.12 13.26 2.99
N SER A 43 -7.48 12.71 1.97
CA SER A 43 -7.76 11.38 1.44
C SER A 43 -6.83 10.29 1.97
N MET A 44 -5.61 10.63 2.37
CA MET A 44 -4.61 9.72 2.91
C MET A 44 -3.97 10.30 4.19
N PRO A 45 -4.77 10.56 5.23
CA PRO A 45 -4.35 11.32 6.40
C PRO A 45 -3.23 10.65 7.21
N ARG A 46 -3.13 9.32 7.22
CA ARG A 46 -2.04 8.64 7.94
C ARG A 46 -0.72 8.78 7.19
N ALA A 47 -0.72 8.61 5.88
CA ALA A 47 0.44 8.80 5.00
C ALA A 47 0.87 10.27 4.98
N ALA A 48 -0.07 11.23 5.00
CA ALA A 48 0.22 12.67 5.06
C ALA A 48 1.09 13.08 6.27
N ARG A 49 1.09 12.29 7.35
CA ARG A 49 1.96 12.51 8.52
C ARG A 49 3.43 12.24 8.22
N PHE A 50 3.72 11.45 7.19
CA PHE A 50 5.08 10.95 6.89
C PHE A 50 5.59 11.41 5.52
N PHE A 51 4.69 11.76 4.60
CA PHE A 51 5.01 12.12 3.23
C PHE A 51 4.57 13.55 2.90
N THR A 52 5.30 14.24 2.01
CA THR A 52 4.72 15.31 1.18
C THR A 52 3.96 14.68 0.01
N ALA A 53 3.11 15.44 -0.67
CA ALA A 53 2.45 14.97 -1.88
C ALA A 53 3.46 14.59 -2.99
N PRO A 54 4.54 15.37 -3.26
CA PRO A 54 5.60 14.93 -4.15
C PRO A 54 6.30 13.63 -3.73
N GLN A 55 6.59 13.45 -2.43
CA GLN A 55 7.22 12.23 -1.93
C GLN A 55 6.28 11.03 -2.06
N ALA A 56 5.01 11.18 -1.70
CA ALA A 56 4.00 10.12 -1.86
C ALA A 56 3.89 9.70 -3.32
N ARG A 57 3.84 10.66 -4.24
CA ARG A 57 3.85 10.40 -5.69
C ARG A 57 5.09 9.61 -6.13
N GLU A 58 6.26 10.07 -5.74
CA GLU A 58 7.53 9.42 -6.09
C GLU A 58 7.55 7.97 -5.60
N GLN A 59 7.17 7.74 -4.34
CA GLN A 59 7.16 6.41 -3.75
C GLN A 59 6.09 5.49 -4.35
N LEU A 60 4.90 6.01 -4.68
CA LEU A 60 3.86 5.23 -5.38
C LEU A 60 4.34 4.78 -6.76
N LEU A 61 4.95 5.67 -7.55
CA LEU A 61 5.51 5.33 -8.86
C LEU A 61 6.69 4.35 -8.73
N ALA A 62 7.54 4.53 -7.72
CA ALA A 62 8.65 3.62 -7.47
C ALA A 62 8.15 2.23 -7.06
N MET A 63 7.13 2.15 -6.20
CA MET A 63 6.45 0.90 -5.82
C MET A 63 5.82 0.21 -7.04
N GLN A 64 5.14 0.96 -7.91
CA GLN A 64 4.58 0.41 -9.15
C GLN A 64 5.68 -0.19 -10.03
N LYS A 65 6.80 0.52 -10.21
CA LYS A 65 7.93 0.04 -11.00
C LYS A 65 8.53 -1.24 -10.42
N ILE A 66 8.80 -1.29 -9.13
CA ILE A 66 9.37 -2.51 -8.51
C ILE A 66 8.35 -3.64 -8.48
N TYR A 67 7.04 -3.37 -8.45
CA TYR A 67 6.02 -4.41 -8.48
C TYR A 67 6.12 -5.26 -9.75
N HIS A 68 6.38 -4.61 -10.89
CA HIS A 68 6.59 -5.26 -12.20
C HIS A 68 8.01 -5.79 -12.46
N ASP A 69 8.95 -5.59 -11.53
CA ASP A 69 10.29 -6.17 -11.63
C ASP A 69 10.24 -7.70 -11.39
N GLU A 70 11.13 -8.46 -12.03
CA GLU A 70 11.25 -9.91 -11.81
C GLU A 70 11.79 -10.25 -10.41
N ARG A 71 12.52 -9.32 -9.80
CA ARG A 71 13.08 -9.48 -8.45
C ARG A 71 12.02 -9.28 -7.38
N LEU A 72 12.18 -9.98 -6.25
CA LEU A 72 11.31 -9.83 -5.08
C LEU A 72 11.91 -8.80 -4.12
N TYR A 73 11.08 -7.84 -3.71
CA TYR A 73 11.46 -6.76 -2.81
C TYR A 73 10.63 -6.75 -1.54
N GLU A 74 11.28 -6.49 -0.42
CA GLU A 74 10.66 -6.10 0.83
C GLU A 74 10.61 -4.58 0.92
N VAL A 75 9.46 -4.08 1.36
CA VAL A 75 9.19 -2.65 1.48
C VAL A 75 9.03 -2.27 2.95
N THR A 76 9.40 -1.04 3.29
CA THR A 76 9.33 -0.56 4.68
C THR A 76 7.89 -0.34 5.14
N LYS A 77 7.69 -0.17 6.46
CA LYS A 77 6.36 0.11 7.03
C LYS A 77 5.71 1.39 6.49
N TYR A 78 6.51 2.36 6.06
CA TYR A 78 6.01 3.57 5.41
C TYR A 78 5.40 3.28 4.03
N HIS A 79 6.04 2.41 3.25
CA HIS A 79 5.50 1.96 1.98
C HIS A 79 4.21 1.15 2.18
N TRP A 80 4.18 0.27 3.19
CA TRP A 80 2.96 -0.46 3.54
C TRP A 80 1.82 0.47 3.93
N LEU A 81 2.08 1.51 4.73
CA LEU A 81 1.07 2.51 5.09
C LEU A 81 0.58 3.28 3.86
N LEU A 82 1.50 3.73 3.01
CA LEU A 82 1.17 4.47 1.79
C LEU A 82 0.34 3.61 0.83
N LEU A 83 0.73 2.35 0.66
CA LEU A 83 0.00 1.37 -0.15
C LEU A 83 -1.38 1.05 0.44
N TYR A 84 -1.48 0.89 1.76
CA TYR A 84 -2.74 0.66 2.45
C TYR A 84 -3.74 1.77 2.14
N GLU A 85 -3.37 3.04 2.38
CA GLU A 85 -4.29 4.15 2.13
C GLU A 85 -4.57 4.35 0.64
N CYS A 86 -3.60 4.08 -0.23
CA CYS A 86 -3.80 4.12 -1.68
C CYS A 86 -4.90 3.15 -2.12
N LEU A 87 -4.86 1.92 -1.62
CA LEU A 87 -5.86 0.90 -1.92
C LEU A 87 -7.20 1.18 -1.25
N GLU A 88 -7.19 1.74 -0.02
CA GLU A 88 -8.41 2.12 0.71
C GLU A 88 -9.16 3.24 -0.02
N THR A 89 -8.47 4.32 -0.38
CA THR A 89 -9.04 5.46 -1.12
C THR A 89 -9.59 5.01 -2.48
N PHE A 90 -8.83 4.19 -3.21
CA PHE A 90 -9.28 3.65 -4.48
C PHE A 90 -10.52 2.75 -4.33
N ALA A 91 -10.52 1.83 -3.36
CA ALA A 91 -11.64 0.93 -3.13
C ALA A 91 -12.92 1.68 -2.74
N GLN A 92 -12.81 2.74 -1.93
CA GLN A 92 -13.94 3.61 -1.58
C GLN A 92 -14.53 4.26 -2.84
N GLY A 93 -13.70 4.93 -3.65
CA GLY A 93 -14.17 5.59 -4.89
C GLY A 93 -14.74 4.60 -5.90
N PHE A 94 -14.11 3.43 -6.07
CA PHE A 94 -14.62 2.37 -6.94
C PHE A 94 -15.98 1.84 -6.47
N ASN A 95 -16.17 1.65 -5.16
CA ASN A 95 -17.41 1.10 -4.61
C ASN A 95 -18.59 2.08 -4.70
N GLU A 96 -18.33 3.39 -4.70
CA GLU A 96 -19.36 4.40 -4.94
C GLU A 96 -19.86 4.37 -6.39
N GLN A 97 -18.94 4.18 -7.33
CA GLN A 97 -19.25 4.08 -8.75
C GLN A 97 -18.38 3.01 -9.43
N PRO A 98 -18.83 1.75 -9.52
CA PRO A 98 -18.02 0.64 -10.02
C PRO A 98 -17.94 0.66 -11.55
N VAL A 99 -17.14 1.59 -12.05
CA VAL A 99 -16.88 1.81 -13.48
C VAL A 99 -15.38 1.70 -13.78
N GLY A 100 -15.03 1.83 -15.05
CA GLY A 100 -13.64 1.78 -15.50
C GLY A 100 -13.15 0.37 -15.84
N TRP A 101 -11.84 0.27 -16.06
CA TRP A 101 -11.20 -0.93 -16.64
C TRP A 101 -11.39 -2.19 -15.79
N LEU A 102 -11.28 -2.09 -14.46
CA LEU A 102 -11.46 -3.26 -13.58
C LEU A 102 -12.88 -3.84 -13.66
N ALA A 103 -13.90 -2.98 -13.61
CA ALA A 103 -15.29 -3.38 -13.73
C ALA A 103 -15.57 -4.04 -15.09
N GLN A 104 -15.03 -3.46 -16.17
CA GLN A 104 -15.21 -3.98 -17.53
C GLN A 104 -14.49 -5.32 -17.77
N LYS A 105 -13.25 -5.45 -17.29
CA LYS A 105 -12.41 -6.63 -17.50
C LYS A 105 -12.84 -7.82 -16.64
N TYR A 106 -13.12 -7.57 -15.36
CA TYR A 106 -13.37 -8.63 -14.39
C TYR A 106 -14.85 -8.80 -14.01
N GLY A 107 -15.71 -7.86 -14.40
CA GLY A 107 -17.13 -7.89 -14.07
C GLY A 107 -17.44 -7.62 -12.60
N ILE A 108 -16.47 -7.09 -11.84
CA ILE A 108 -16.63 -6.79 -10.42
C ILE A 108 -17.35 -5.45 -10.19
N GLU A 109 -18.15 -5.43 -9.12
CA GLU A 109 -18.98 -4.31 -8.71
C GLU A 109 -18.61 -3.82 -7.31
N LYS A 110 -17.80 -4.60 -6.58
CA LYS A 110 -17.36 -4.27 -5.23
C LYS A 110 -15.93 -4.74 -4.97
N ILE A 111 -15.16 -3.89 -4.30
CA ILE A 111 -13.88 -4.21 -3.67
C ILE A 111 -14.11 -4.31 -2.16
N ASP A 112 -13.94 -5.50 -1.59
CA ASP A 112 -13.87 -5.70 -0.15
C ASP A 112 -12.44 -5.40 0.33
N PHE A 113 -12.24 -4.15 0.72
CA PHE A 113 -10.93 -3.68 1.15
C PHE A 113 -10.42 -4.39 2.42
N HIS A 114 -11.30 -4.68 3.38
CA HIS A 114 -10.89 -5.38 4.60
C HIS A 114 -10.36 -6.76 4.27
N ARG A 115 -11.06 -7.49 3.40
CA ARG A 115 -10.62 -8.80 2.96
C ARG A 115 -9.33 -8.75 2.13
N LEU A 116 -9.15 -7.70 1.33
CA LEU A 116 -7.89 -7.47 0.61
C LEU A 116 -6.72 -7.32 1.59
N VAL A 117 -6.89 -6.55 2.66
CA VAL A 117 -5.86 -6.37 3.69
C VAL A 117 -5.52 -7.71 4.35
N GLU A 118 -6.53 -8.47 4.79
CA GLU A 118 -6.33 -9.79 5.40
C GLU A 118 -5.57 -10.78 4.50
N LEU A 119 -5.78 -10.71 3.19
CA LEU A 119 -5.15 -11.64 2.25
C LEU A 119 -3.73 -11.24 1.87
N PHE A 120 -3.44 -9.94 1.71
CA PHE A 120 -2.21 -9.49 1.04
C PHE A 120 -1.22 -8.74 1.95
N PHE A 121 -1.62 -8.30 3.14
CA PHE A 121 -0.76 -7.57 4.08
C PHE A 121 -0.28 -8.52 5.20
N TRP A 122 1.04 -8.64 5.37
CA TRP A 122 1.65 -9.54 6.38
C TRP A 122 1.35 -9.14 7.82
N ASP A 123 1.24 -7.84 8.05
CA ASP A 123 1.03 -7.23 9.36
C ASP A 123 0.40 -5.85 9.13
N THR A 124 -0.48 -5.44 10.03
CA THR A 124 -1.11 -4.11 10.05
C THR A 124 -0.64 -3.26 11.23
N SER A 125 0.43 -3.66 11.93
CA SER A 125 1.01 -2.91 13.06
C SER A 125 1.42 -1.48 12.70
N PHE A 126 1.67 -1.20 11.42
CA PHE A 126 1.90 0.16 10.92
C PHE A 126 0.68 1.10 11.09
N LEU A 127 -0.53 0.55 11.30
CA LEU A 127 -1.73 1.31 11.62
C LEU A 127 -1.81 1.71 13.10
N MET A 128 -1.04 1.05 13.98
CA MET A 128 -1.06 1.32 15.41
C MET A 128 -0.29 2.61 15.71
N ASP A 129 -1.02 3.64 16.13
CA ASP A 129 -0.60 5.04 16.29
C ASP A 129 0.45 5.30 17.40
N HIS A 130 1.04 4.24 17.97
CA HIS A 130 1.96 4.32 19.10
C HIS A 130 3.35 4.84 18.75
N LEU A 131 3.72 4.92 17.46
CA LEU A 131 5.01 5.48 17.05
C LEU A 131 5.10 7.01 17.28
N ALA A 132 3.96 7.71 17.37
CA ALA A 132 3.93 9.17 17.47
C ALA A 132 3.89 9.73 18.90
N LYS A 133 3.71 8.90 19.93
CA LYS A 133 3.46 9.35 21.32
C LYS A 133 4.50 8.92 22.36
N MET A 134 5.55 8.21 21.97
CA MET A 134 6.52 7.65 22.93
C MET A 134 7.75 8.56 23.10
N SER A 135 8.20 8.70 24.35
CA SER A 135 9.43 9.43 24.66
C SER A 135 10.66 8.63 24.21
N ARG A 136 11.79 9.31 23.91
CA ARG A 136 13.07 8.70 23.50
C ARG A 136 13.61 7.62 24.46
N GLN A 137 13.09 7.55 25.67
CA GLN A 137 13.51 6.61 26.70
C GLN A 137 12.71 5.30 26.66
N GLU A 138 11.46 5.33 26.20
CA GLU A 138 10.58 4.16 26.09
C GLU A 138 10.84 3.36 24.79
N THR A 139 11.41 4.00 23.77
CA THR A 139 11.82 3.37 22.49
C THR A 139 12.99 2.41 22.61
N ARG A 140 13.77 2.43 23.71
CA ARG A 140 14.91 1.51 23.93
C ARG A 140 14.53 0.20 24.61
N THR A 141 13.37 0.15 25.27
CA THR A 141 12.95 -0.96 26.14
C THR A 141 11.99 -1.95 25.49
N MET A 142 11.40 -1.59 24.36
CA MET A 142 10.71 -2.54 23.48
C MET A 142 11.52 -2.64 22.18
N LEU A 143 11.38 -3.74 21.44
CA LEU A 143 11.93 -3.99 20.10
C LEU A 143 11.33 -2.99 19.07
N ILE A 144 11.50 -1.70 19.34
CA ILE A 144 11.02 -0.58 18.56
C ILE A 144 12.14 -0.24 17.60
N TRP A 145 11.81 -0.32 16.33
CA TRP A 145 12.76 -0.22 15.23
C TRP A 145 13.32 1.22 15.12
N PRO A 146 14.61 1.39 14.76
CA PRO A 146 15.31 2.68 14.79
C PRO A 146 14.64 3.81 13.99
N GLU A 147 13.84 3.47 12.96
CA GLU A 147 13.17 4.36 12.02
C GLU A 147 12.04 5.19 12.67
N SER A 148 11.61 4.81 13.88
CA SER A 148 10.50 5.48 14.58
C SER A 148 10.90 6.73 15.39
N VAL A 149 12.20 6.99 15.58
CA VAL A 149 12.70 8.04 16.48
C VAL A 149 12.73 9.44 15.83
N GLY A 150 12.82 9.55 14.50
CA GLY A 150 12.75 10.82 13.77
C GLY A 150 11.37 11.51 13.87
N LEU A 151 10.33 10.72 14.16
CA LEU A 151 8.92 11.08 14.04
C LEU A 151 8.40 11.99 15.16
N ALA A 152 8.92 11.86 16.39
CA ALA A 152 8.49 12.70 17.52
C ALA A 152 8.92 14.18 17.38
N ALA A 153 9.79 14.50 16.40
CA ALA A 153 10.35 15.83 16.20
C ALA A 153 9.80 16.57 14.96
N GLY A 154 8.79 16.01 14.26
CA GLY A 154 8.16 16.66 13.10
C GLY A 154 8.99 16.61 11.81
N PHE A 155 10.01 15.74 11.73
CA PHE A 155 10.74 15.49 10.50
C PHE A 155 9.99 14.49 9.62
N LYS A 156 9.90 14.78 8.33
CA LYS A 156 9.40 13.84 7.33
C LYS A 156 10.38 12.68 7.15
N THR A 157 9.88 11.55 6.68
CA THR A 157 10.63 10.29 6.53
C THR A 157 11.97 10.52 5.80
N HIS A 158 13.07 10.03 6.39
CA HIS A 158 14.39 10.19 5.79
C HIS A 158 14.50 9.31 4.53
N PRO A 159 15.17 9.74 3.45
CA PRO A 159 15.32 8.94 2.22
C PRO A 159 15.85 7.52 2.45
N ASP A 160 16.75 7.34 3.43
CA ASP A 160 17.30 6.02 3.76
C ASP A 160 16.25 5.06 4.35
N GLU A 161 15.19 5.59 4.97
CA GLU A 161 14.04 4.82 5.48
C GLU A 161 13.04 4.45 4.36
N LEU A 162 13.28 4.93 3.14
CA LEU A 162 12.48 4.69 1.94
C LEU A 162 13.19 3.77 0.92
N ALA A 163 14.20 3.01 1.37
CA ALA A 163 14.88 2.04 0.52
C ALA A 163 14.07 0.76 0.34
N PHE A 164 14.06 0.22 -0.89
CA PHE A 164 13.58 -1.13 -1.17
C PHE A 164 14.69 -2.16 -0.95
N ILE A 165 14.37 -3.23 -0.25
CA ILE A 165 15.33 -4.26 0.13
C ILE A 165 15.09 -5.48 -0.76
N LEU A 166 16.11 -5.97 -1.46
CA LEU A 166 16.00 -7.21 -2.22
C LEU A 166 15.87 -8.39 -1.25
N CYS A 167 14.85 -9.22 -1.45
CA CYS A 167 14.71 -10.45 -0.69
C CYS A 167 15.82 -11.45 -1.07
N ASP A 168 16.27 -12.23 -0.09
CA ASP A 168 17.18 -13.35 -0.31
C ASP A 168 16.47 -14.53 -0.99
N GLU A 169 17.26 -15.55 -1.37
CA GLU A 169 16.74 -16.74 -2.05
C GLU A 169 15.78 -17.56 -1.18
N ALA A 170 16.00 -17.63 0.14
CA ALA A 170 15.14 -18.40 1.04
C ALA A 170 13.72 -17.81 1.08
N ILE A 171 13.60 -16.48 1.16
CA ILE A 171 12.32 -15.77 1.12
C ILE A 171 11.65 -15.94 -0.25
N LYS A 172 12.42 -15.89 -1.36
CA LYS A 172 11.88 -16.09 -2.71
C LYS A 172 11.28 -17.48 -2.89
N GLU A 173 11.99 -18.51 -2.44
CA GLU A 173 11.51 -19.89 -2.50
C GLU A 173 10.23 -20.06 -1.69
N GLU A 174 10.16 -19.51 -0.47
CA GLU A 174 8.96 -19.57 0.36
C GLU A 174 7.76 -18.89 -0.32
N PHE A 175 7.98 -17.71 -0.91
CA PHE A 175 6.94 -16.93 -1.59
C PHE A 175 6.45 -17.57 -2.90
N ALA A 176 7.29 -18.38 -3.56
CA ALA A 176 6.94 -19.06 -4.80
C ALA A 176 5.95 -20.21 -4.62
N VAL A 177 5.86 -20.80 -3.42
CA VAL A 177 4.98 -21.94 -3.13
C VAL A 177 3.52 -21.48 -3.06
N PRO A 178 2.63 -21.97 -3.95
CA PRO A 178 1.20 -21.66 -3.87
C PRO A 178 0.59 -22.35 -2.63
N LYS A 179 0.20 -21.58 -1.63
CA LYS A 179 -0.39 -22.09 -0.38
C LYS A 179 -1.90 -21.86 -0.27
N ASP A 180 -2.45 -20.94 -1.06
CA ASP A 180 -3.79 -20.40 -0.84
C ASP A 180 -4.76 -20.61 -2.01
N LEU A 181 -6.05 -20.70 -1.68
CA LEU A 181 -7.16 -20.68 -2.65
C LEU A 181 -7.17 -19.36 -3.44
N PRO A 182 -7.64 -19.37 -4.70
CA PRO A 182 -7.68 -18.16 -5.54
C PRO A 182 -8.48 -17.04 -4.85
N ALA A 183 -7.98 -15.80 -4.95
CA ALA A 183 -8.65 -14.64 -4.39
C ALA A 183 -9.79 -14.12 -5.29
N TRP A 184 -9.86 -14.58 -6.55
CA TRP A 184 -10.90 -14.25 -7.52
C TRP A 184 -11.35 -15.46 -8.35
N SER A 185 -12.61 -15.44 -8.80
CA SER A 185 -13.15 -16.40 -9.77
C SER A 185 -14.04 -15.71 -10.80
N ILE A 186 -14.13 -16.29 -12.00
CA ILE A 186 -14.95 -15.78 -13.10
C ILE A 186 -16.41 -15.69 -12.66
N GLY A 187 -17.04 -14.55 -12.92
CA GLY A 187 -18.44 -14.27 -12.56
C GLY A 187 -18.62 -13.74 -11.14
N SER A 188 -17.56 -13.67 -10.32
CA SER A 188 -17.64 -12.97 -9.04
C SER A 188 -17.92 -11.49 -9.24
N LYS A 189 -18.84 -10.95 -8.45
CA LYS A 189 -19.15 -9.50 -8.39
C LYS A 189 -18.35 -8.76 -7.33
N SER A 190 -17.62 -9.48 -6.48
CA SER A 190 -16.79 -8.91 -5.42
C SER A 190 -15.35 -9.39 -5.55
N TYR A 191 -14.42 -8.54 -5.11
CA TYR A 191 -13.02 -8.91 -4.95
C TYR A 191 -12.44 -8.40 -3.62
N PRO A 192 -11.71 -9.22 -2.86
CA PRO A 192 -11.55 -10.67 -3.04
C PRO A 192 -12.86 -11.44 -2.89
N LEU A 193 -12.83 -12.75 -3.17
CA LEU A 193 -13.95 -13.65 -2.91
C LEU A 193 -14.35 -13.58 -1.43
N PRO A 194 -15.66 -13.52 -1.13
CA PRO A 194 -16.16 -13.58 0.24
C PRO A 194 -15.77 -14.91 0.89
N HIS A 195 -15.75 -14.94 2.23
CA HIS A 195 -15.57 -16.19 2.97
C HIS A 195 -16.66 -17.20 2.57
N PRO A 196 -16.29 -18.48 2.40
CA PRO A 196 -17.26 -19.55 2.18
C PRO A 196 -18.21 -19.72 3.37
#